data_AF-A0A212DF60-F1
#
_entry.id   AF-A0A212DF60-F1
#
_cell.length_a   1.000
_cell.length_b   1.000
_cell.length_c   1.000
_cell.angle_alpha   90.00
_cell.angle_beta   90.00
_cell.angle_gamma   90.00
#
_symmetry.space_group_name_H-M   'P 1'
#
loop_
_entity.id
_entity.type
_entity.pdbx_description
1 polymer ?
#
loop_
_entity_poly.entity_id
_entity_poly.type
_entity_poly.pdbx_seq_one_letter_code
_entity_poly.pdbx_strand_id
1 'polypeptide(L)'
;MTLCLPEYLKEPLEQYVKQLQVVRVVRQQERKGLITARLLGASVAQAEVLTFLDAHCECFHGWLEPLLARIAEDETVVVSPNIVTIDLNTFEFSKPIQRGRVQSRGNFDWSLTFGWEALPAREKQRRKDETYPIKSPTFAGGLFSISKSYFEHIGTYDNQMEIWGGENVEMSFRVWQCGGQLEIIPCSVVGHVFRTKSPHTFPKGINVIARNQVRLAEVWMDGYKEIFYRRNLQAAQMAREYFEYTTQRDLRHNIAKQLCLHASAGTLGLRSCHFTGKNSQVPKDEEWEFTQKSFGDISERLQLRERLNCRNFSWFLDNIYPEMFVPDLKPTFFGALKNLGVDHCLDVGENNNGGKPLILYACHGLGGNQPCQLAGRRSAKLLIRGV
;
A
#
# COMPACT_ATOMS: atom_id res chain seq x y z
N MET A 1 -22.13 9.76 6.16
CA MET A 1 -22.77 8.48 6.57
C MET A 1 -22.55 8.34 8.06
N THR A 2 -23.61 8.47 8.86
CA THR A 2 -23.53 8.49 10.34
C THR A 2 -22.96 7.16 10.86
N LEU A 3 -21.99 7.22 11.79
CA LEU A 3 -21.40 6.02 12.39
C LEU A 3 -22.45 5.25 13.21
N CYS A 4 -22.78 4.04 12.77
CA CYS A 4 -23.57 3.10 13.57
C CYS A 4 -22.62 2.42 14.58
N LEU A 5 -22.38 3.09 15.70
CA LEU A 5 -21.57 2.59 16.82
C LEU A 5 -22.46 1.79 17.79
N PRO A 6 -22.07 0.57 18.19
CA PRO A 6 -22.72 -0.16 19.27
C PRO A 6 -22.86 0.71 20.53
N GLU A 7 -24.00 0.61 21.24
CA GLU A 7 -24.29 1.45 22.41
C GLU A 7 -23.21 1.36 23.49
N TYR A 8 -22.65 0.17 23.71
CA TYR A 8 -21.59 -0.03 24.70
C TYR A 8 -20.30 0.75 24.40
N LEU A 9 -20.07 1.16 23.15
CA LEU A 9 -18.92 2.00 22.77
C LEU A 9 -19.19 3.49 22.93
N LYS A 10 -20.39 3.93 23.32
CA LYS A 10 -20.76 5.34 23.50
C LYS A 10 -20.48 5.78 24.94
N GLU A 11 -21.51 6.26 25.64
CA GLU A 11 -21.42 6.72 27.03
C GLU A 11 -20.88 5.64 27.99
N PRO A 12 -21.25 4.35 27.91
CA PRO A 12 -20.70 3.33 28.83
C PRO A 12 -19.17 3.25 28.80
N LEU A 13 -18.56 3.31 27.61
CA LEU A 13 -17.11 3.35 27.45
C LEU A 13 -16.51 4.61 28.07
N GLU A 14 -17.13 5.77 27.83
CA GLU A 14 -16.66 7.06 28.37
C GLU A 14 -16.68 7.08 29.89
N GLN A 15 -17.72 6.52 30.52
CA GLN A 15 -17.78 6.40 31.97
C GLN A 15 -16.71 5.44 32.51
N TYR A 16 -16.51 4.30 31.85
CA TYR A 16 -15.49 3.33 32.26
C TYR A 16 -14.07 3.90 32.19
N VAL A 17 -13.71 4.64 31.13
CA VAL A 17 -12.33 5.13 30.97
C VAL A 17 -11.98 6.30 31.88
N LYS A 18 -12.96 7.04 32.41
CA LYS A 18 -12.72 8.18 33.32
C LYS A 18 -11.90 7.78 34.55
N GLN A 19 -12.08 6.56 35.04
CA GLN A 19 -11.33 6.05 36.21
C GLN A 19 -9.85 5.79 35.92
N LEU A 20 -9.45 5.65 34.65
CA LEU A 20 -8.08 5.33 34.24
C LEU A 20 -7.17 6.57 34.16
N GLN A 21 -7.71 7.78 34.42
CA GLN A 21 -7.05 9.10 34.48
C GLN A 21 -6.32 9.58 33.21
N VAL A 22 -5.49 8.73 32.60
CA VAL A 22 -4.66 9.03 31.42
C VAL A 22 -5.33 8.65 30.10
N VAL A 23 -6.48 7.99 30.14
CA VAL A 23 -7.19 7.50 28.94
C VAL A 23 -8.24 8.53 28.50
N ARG A 24 -8.21 8.90 27.21
CA ARG A 24 -9.18 9.81 26.59
C ARG A 24 -9.81 9.16 25.35
N VAL A 25 -11.13 9.33 25.19
CA VAL A 25 -11.85 8.89 23.99
C VAL A 25 -12.05 10.10 23.07
N VAL A 26 -11.63 9.98 21.82
CA VAL A 26 -11.81 11.01 20.79
C VAL A 26 -12.78 10.49 19.74
N ARG A 27 -13.84 11.26 19.46
CA ARG A 27 -14.93 10.85 18.57
C ARG A 27 -14.76 11.46 17.19
N GLN A 28 -14.59 10.61 16.18
CA GLN A 28 -14.75 11.02 14.79
C GLN A 28 -16.24 10.93 14.42
N GLN A 29 -16.82 12.03 13.93
CA GLN A 29 -18.27 12.12 13.68
C GLN A 29 -18.73 11.26 12.48
N GLU A 30 -17.83 11.03 11.53
CA GLU A 30 -18.09 10.25 10.33
C GLU A 30 -17.09 9.12 10.15
N ARG A 31 -17.51 8.05 9.48
CA ARG A 31 -16.64 6.91 9.18
C ARG A 31 -15.67 7.26 8.04
N LYS A 32 -14.50 7.80 8.38
CA LYS A 32 -13.42 8.16 7.43
C LYS A 32 -12.29 7.13 7.32
N GLY A 33 -12.25 6.14 8.22
CA GLY A 33 -11.26 5.06 8.18
C GLY A 33 -10.15 5.18 9.20
N LEU A 34 -9.25 4.20 9.19
CA LEU A 34 -8.09 4.07 10.08
C LEU A 34 -7.16 5.29 9.97
N ILE A 35 -6.86 5.71 8.75
CA ILE A 35 -5.88 6.75 8.46
C ILE A 35 -6.31 8.08 9.08
N THR A 36 -7.53 8.54 8.79
CA THR A 36 -8.07 9.77 9.37
C THR A 36 -8.21 9.69 10.89
N ALA A 37 -8.58 8.52 11.42
CA ALA A 37 -8.68 8.32 12.87
C ALA A 37 -7.31 8.42 13.56
N ARG A 38 -6.25 7.87 12.94
CA ARG A 38 -4.87 8.00 13.44
C ARG A 38 -4.38 9.44 13.40
N LEU A 39 -4.68 10.18 12.33
CA LEU A 39 -4.35 11.61 12.22
C LEU A 39 -5.06 12.43 13.30
N LEU A 40 -6.34 12.14 13.58
CA LEU A 40 -7.10 12.79 14.65
C LEU A 40 -6.51 12.48 16.04
N GLY A 41 -6.08 11.24 16.28
CA GLY A 41 -5.38 10.88 17.50
C GLY A 41 -4.04 11.61 17.64
N ALA A 42 -3.25 11.66 16.56
CA ALA A 42 -1.97 12.35 16.53
C ALA A 42 -2.10 13.87 16.75
N SER A 43 -3.15 14.51 16.22
CA SER A 43 -3.35 15.95 16.36
C SER A 43 -3.64 16.39 17.80
N VAL A 44 -4.23 15.51 18.62
CA VAL A 44 -4.52 15.81 20.03
C VAL A 44 -3.47 15.27 21.00
N ALA A 45 -2.58 14.39 20.53
CA ALA A 45 -1.49 13.85 21.33
C ALA A 45 -0.49 14.95 21.69
N GLN A 46 -0.06 14.99 22.95
CA GLN A 46 0.88 16.00 23.46
C GLN A 46 2.30 15.45 23.67
N ALA A 47 2.46 14.14 23.65
CA ALA A 47 3.75 13.48 23.88
C ALA A 47 4.69 13.62 22.67
N GLU A 48 6.00 13.49 22.95
CA GLU A 48 7.08 13.56 21.96
C GLU A 48 7.09 12.36 21.00
N VAL A 49 6.61 11.20 21.45
CA VAL A 49 6.54 9.97 20.66
C VAL A 49 5.10 9.52 20.55
N LEU A 50 4.67 9.20 19.32
CA LEU A 50 3.39 8.57 19.04
C LEU A 50 3.60 7.06 18.97
N THR A 51 2.81 6.30 19.74
CA THR A 51 2.78 4.83 19.64
C THR A 51 1.38 4.40 19.24
N PHE A 52 1.26 3.80 18.05
CA PHE A 52 0.01 3.30 17.50
C PHE A 52 -0.12 1.82 17.84
N LEU A 53 -1.31 1.42 18.30
CA LEU A 53 -1.70 0.04 18.55
C LEU A 53 -3.10 -0.21 18.00
N ASP A 54 -3.36 -1.43 17.53
CA ASP A 54 -4.70 -1.86 17.20
C ASP A 54 -5.47 -2.23 18.47
N ALA A 55 -6.80 -2.11 18.44
CA ALA A 55 -7.66 -2.30 19.61
C ALA A 55 -7.80 -3.76 20.12
N HIS A 56 -7.04 -4.69 19.55
CA HIS A 56 -7.03 -6.13 19.86
C HIS A 56 -5.60 -6.64 19.97
N CYS A 57 -4.83 -5.97 20.82
CA CYS A 57 -3.44 -6.28 21.13
C CYS A 57 -3.26 -6.54 22.64
N GLU A 58 -2.22 -7.30 22.98
CA GLU A 58 -1.74 -7.48 24.35
C GLU A 58 -0.23 -7.25 24.41
N CYS A 59 0.21 -6.39 25.32
CA CYS A 59 1.61 -6.00 25.41
C CYS A 59 2.40 -6.94 26.32
N PHE A 60 3.58 -7.39 25.87
CA PHE A 60 4.45 -8.22 26.69
C PHE A 60 5.31 -7.37 27.63
N HIS A 61 5.99 -8.01 28.59
CA HIS A 61 6.88 -7.32 29.52
C HIS A 61 8.01 -6.59 28.78
N GLY A 62 8.28 -5.35 29.18
CA GLY A 62 9.36 -4.53 28.62
C GLY A 62 9.18 -4.14 27.16
N TRP A 63 7.94 -4.09 26.66
CA TRP A 63 7.69 -3.85 25.23
C TRP A 63 7.96 -2.40 24.80
N LEU A 64 7.81 -1.41 25.68
CA LEU A 64 7.81 0.00 25.26
C LEU A 64 9.21 0.61 25.28
N GLU A 65 10.00 0.29 26.29
CA GLU A 65 11.32 0.84 26.55
C GLU A 65 12.28 0.66 25.36
N PRO A 66 12.36 -0.52 24.69
CA PRO A 66 13.23 -0.70 23.53
C PRO A 66 12.82 0.15 22.32
N LEU A 67 11.51 0.41 22.14
CA LEU A 67 11.01 1.26 21.06
C LEU A 67 11.40 2.72 21.31
N LEU A 68 11.14 3.21 22.52
CA LEU A 68 11.44 4.60 22.89
C LEU A 68 12.95 4.86 22.93
N ALA A 69 13.74 3.92 23.45
CA ALA A 69 15.19 4.03 23.47
C ALA A 69 15.76 4.17 22.06
N ARG A 70 15.25 3.38 21.09
CA ARG A 70 15.72 3.46 19.71
C ARG A 70 15.38 4.80 19.04
N ILE A 71 14.18 5.34 19.29
CA ILE A 71 13.80 6.68 18.80
C ILE A 71 14.64 7.78 19.46
N ALA A 72 15.00 7.62 20.73
CA ALA A 72 15.86 8.58 21.43
C ALA A 72 17.29 8.59 20.87
N GLU A 73 17.79 7.47 20.33
CA GLU A 73 19.09 7.40 19.65
C GLU A 73 19.07 8.03 18.25
N ASP A 74 17.96 7.92 17.53
CA ASP A 74 17.79 8.42 16.17
C ASP A 74 16.31 8.76 15.94
N GLU A 75 15.96 10.05 15.95
CA GLU A 75 14.57 10.50 15.84
C GLU A 75 13.91 10.17 14.48
N THR A 76 14.72 9.83 13.48
CA THR A 76 14.28 9.53 12.10
C THR A 76 13.88 8.07 11.90
N VAL A 77 13.98 7.25 12.95
CA VAL A 77 13.56 5.85 12.93
C VAL A 77 12.07 5.70 13.21
N VAL A 78 11.45 4.81 12.45
CA VAL A 78 10.10 4.31 12.70
C VAL A 78 10.24 2.87 13.14
N VAL A 79 9.84 2.59 14.39
CA VAL A 79 10.11 1.31 15.05
C VAL A 79 8.82 0.54 15.29
N SER A 80 8.82 -0.74 14.95
CA SER A 80 7.72 -1.66 15.25
C SER A 80 8.14 -2.69 16.29
N PRO A 81 7.22 -3.14 17.16
CA PRO A 81 7.45 -4.33 17.96
C PRO A 81 7.56 -5.56 17.06
N ASN A 82 8.16 -6.62 17.59
CA ASN A 82 7.95 -7.97 17.11
C ASN A 82 6.50 -8.40 17.40
N ILE A 83 5.68 -8.41 16.36
CA ILE A 83 4.26 -8.73 16.45
C ILE A 83 4.08 -10.25 16.51
N VAL A 84 3.52 -10.76 17.61
CA VAL A 84 3.22 -12.18 17.77
C VAL A 84 1.73 -12.45 17.66
N THR A 85 1.38 -13.68 17.29
CA THR A 85 -0.03 -14.08 17.14
C THR A 85 -0.68 -14.32 18.50
N ILE A 86 -1.85 -13.71 18.69
CA ILE A 86 -2.86 -14.18 19.63
C ILE A 86 -3.86 -14.98 18.80
N ASP A 87 -4.05 -16.27 19.13
CA ASP A 87 -4.96 -17.12 18.36
C ASP A 87 -6.41 -16.60 18.45
N LEU A 88 -7.10 -16.49 17.32
CA LEU A 88 -8.43 -15.87 17.27
C LEU A 88 -9.53 -16.69 17.95
N ASN A 89 -9.32 -17.98 18.16
CA ASN A 89 -10.29 -18.91 18.74
C ASN A 89 -9.97 -19.22 20.20
N THR A 90 -8.70 -19.47 20.52
CA THR A 90 -8.26 -19.87 21.88
C THR A 90 -7.75 -18.70 22.70
N PHE A 91 -7.46 -17.55 22.07
CA PHE A 91 -6.76 -16.41 22.68
C PHE A 91 -5.38 -16.78 23.26
N GLU A 92 -4.78 -17.87 22.78
CA GLU A 92 -3.44 -18.26 23.18
C GLU A 92 -2.40 -17.25 22.65
N PHE A 93 -1.62 -16.67 23.57
CA PHE A 93 -0.54 -15.75 23.25
C PHE A 93 0.73 -16.50 22.86
N SER A 94 1.20 -16.31 21.62
CA SER A 94 2.43 -16.94 21.11
C SER A 94 3.70 -16.32 21.71
N LYS A 95 4.03 -16.72 22.93
CA LYS A 95 5.16 -16.19 23.72
C LYS A 95 6.49 -16.26 22.94
N PRO A 96 7.38 -15.27 23.12
CA PRO A 96 8.72 -15.32 22.52
C PRO A 96 9.51 -16.51 23.09
N ILE A 97 10.19 -17.26 22.21
CA ILE A 97 11.01 -18.42 22.58
C ILE A 97 12.48 -17.95 22.61
N GLN A 98 13.23 -18.36 23.65
CA GLN A 98 14.62 -17.89 23.85
C GLN A 98 15.63 -18.33 22.79
N ARG A 99 15.35 -19.42 22.03
CA ARG A 99 16.23 -19.91 20.95
C ARG A 99 15.41 -20.46 19.78
N GLY A 100 15.90 -20.24 18.57
CA GLY A 100 15.44 -20.95 17.37
C GLY A 100 14.22 -20.38 16.64
N ARG A 101 13.68 -19.23 17.04
CA ARG A 101 12.59 -18.61 16.27
C ARG A 101 13.16 -17.96 15.00
N VAL A 102 12.67 -18.38 13.84
CA VAL A 102 12.93 -17.67 12.58
C VAL A 102 12.31 -16.28 12.70
N GLN A 103 13.15 -15.26 12.70
CA GLN A 103 12.68 -13.89 12.64
C GLN A 103 12.31 -13.53 11.22
N SER A 104 11.30 -12.69 11.14
CA SER A 104 10.76 -12.19 9.89
C SER A 104 10.88 -10.69 9.82
N ARG A 105 11.00 -10.17 8.61
CA ARG A 105 10.84 -8.75 8.29
C ARG A 105 9.65 -8.59 7.34
N GLY A 106 9.13 -7.38 7.27
CA GLY A 106 8.06 -7.03 6.35
C GLY A 106 8.57 -6.94 4.90
N ASN A 107 7.76 -7.42 3.97
CA ASN A 107 7.95 -7.23 2.54
C ASN A 107 6.67 -6.73 1.85
N PHE A 108 6.72 -6.63 0.53
CA PHE A 108 5.55 -6.42 -0.31
C PHE A 108 5.68 -7.27 -1.57
N ASP A 109 4.55 -7.70 -2.15
CA ASP A 109 4.53 -8.25 -3.49
C ASP A 109 4.21 -7.17 -4.55
N TRP A 110 4.36 -7.50 -5.84
CA TRP A 110 4.05 -6.57 -6.92
C TRP A 110 2.56 -6.27 -7.11
N SER A 111 1.69 -6.81 -6.26
CA SER A 111 0.30 -6.38 -6.10
C SER A 111 0.14 -5.38 -4.95
N LEU A 112 1.26 -4.90 -4.39
CA LEU A 112 1.36 -3.97 -3.25
C LEU A 112 0.67 -4.50 -2.00
N THR A 113 0.73 -5.83 -1.80
CA THR A 113 0.23 -6.50 -0.60
C THR A 113 1.39 -6.72 0.36
N PHE A 114 1.20 -6.36 1.63
CA PHE A 114 2.16 -6.63 2.69
C PHE A 114 2.31 -8.14 2.94
N GLY A 115 3.53 -8.57 3.23
CA GLY A 115 3.82 -9.92 3.66
C GLY A 115 4.99 -9.99 4.64
N TRP A 116 5.34 -11.22 5.02
CA TRP A 116 6.47 -11.53 5.89
C TRP A 116 7.46 -12.42 5.15
N GLU A 117 8.74 -12.15 5.32
CA GLU A 117 9.82 -13.00 4.82
C GLU A 117 10.90 -13.21 5.88
N ALA A 118 11.66 -14.29 5.74
CA ALA A 118 12.81 -14.57 6.60
C ALA A 118 13.91 -13.52 6.41
N LEU A 119 14.68 -13.26 7.48
CA LEU A 119 15.82 -12.34 7.38
C LEU A 119 16.89 -12.83 6.40
N PRO A 120 17.42 -11.96 5.52
CA PRO A 120 18.53 -12.32 4.65
C PRO A 120 19.83 -12.49 5.45
N ALA A 121 20.79 -13.22 4.87
CA ALA A 121 22.07 -13.51 5.53
C ALA A 121 22.82 -12.24 5.96
N ARG A 122 22.80 -11.18 5.14
CA ARG A 122 23.44 -9.89 5.47
C ARG A 122 22.91 -9.29 6.78
N GLU A 123 21.60 -9.39 7.01
CA GLU A 123 20.97 -8.80 8.19
C GLU A 123 21.21 -9.66 9.43
N LYS A 124 21.26 -10.99 9.27
CA LYS A 124 21.67 -11.91 10.33
C LYS A 124 23.12 -11.68 10.76
N GLN A 125 24.03 -11.40 9.83
CA GLN A 125 25.45 -11.15 10.12
C GLN A 125 25.69 -9.78 10.77
N ARG A 126 24.90 -8.76 10.42
CA ARG A 126 25.01 -7.41 10.99
C ARG A 126 24.64 -7.38 12.49
N ARG A 127 23.68 -8.21 12.90
CA ARG A 127 23.11 -8.22 14.25
C ARG A 127 23.93 -9.14 15.16
N LYS A 128 24.44 -8.59 16.27
CA LYS A 128 25.24 -9.37 17.24
C LYS A 128 24.36 -10.16 18.21
N ASP A 129 23.23 -9.57 18.58
CA ASP A 129 22.24 -10.15 19.49
C ASP A 129 20.84 -9.57 19.20
N GLU A 130 19.85 -9.94 20.00
CA GLU A 130 18.44 -9.55 19.81
C GLU A 130 18.13 -8.10 20.18
N THR A 131 19.03 -7.39 20.86
CA THR A 131 18.88 -5.95 21.11
C THR A 131 19.07 -5.13 19.85
N TYR A 132 19.75 -5.68 18.84
CA TYR A 132 19.94 -4.99 17.57
C TYR A 132 18.63 -4.95 16.77
N PRO A 133 18.22 -3.77 16.29
CA PRO A 133 17.03 -3.64 15.44
C PRO A 133 17.17 -4.47 14.17
N ILE A 134 16.06 -4.87 13.57
CA ILE A 134 15.99 -5.50 12.25
C ILE A 134 15.56 -4.46 11.24
N LYS A 135 16.37 -4.21 10.20
CA LYS A 135 15.95 -3.35 9.09
C LYS A 135 14.90 -4.04 8.22
N SER A 136 13.77 -3.37 8.02
CA SER A 136 12.60 -3.95 7.36
C SER A 136 12.20 -3.13 6.13
N PRO A 137 12.15 -3.71 4.91
CA PRO A 137 11.68 -2.99 3.71
C PRO A 137 10.30 -2.37 3.88
N THR A 138 9.38 -3.09 4.54
CA THR A 138 8.06 -2.60 4.91
C THR A 138 7.73 -2.99 6.34
N PHE A 139 6.65 -2.44 6.90
CA PHE A 139 6.09 -2.83 8.18
C PHE A 139 4.58 -3.14 8.07
N ALA A 140 4.05 -3.86 9.05
CA ALA A 140 2.61 -4.18 9.08
C ALA A 140 1.74 -2.92 9.23
N GLY A 141 2.26 -1.86 9.86
CA GLY A 141 1.59 -0.56 10.02
C GLY A 141 0.56 -0.51 11.14
N GLY A 142 0.06 -1.64 11.65
CA GLY A 142 -0.84 -1.70 12.81
C GLY A 142 -0.20 -1.15 14.10
N LEU A 143 1.01 -1.63 14.38
CA LEU A 143 1.73 -1.38 15.62
C LEU A 143 3.11 -0.76 15.33
N PHE A 144 3.34 0.46 15.80
CA PHE A 144 4.65 1.14 15.67
C PHE A 144 4.74 2.38 16.57
N SER A 145 5.96 2.82 16.84
CA SER A 145 6.28 4.08 17.48
C SER A 145 7.09 4.97 16.54
N ILE A 146 6.88 6.28 16.63
CA ILE A 146 7.56 7.30 15.83
C ILE A 146 7.63 8.61 16.60
N SER A 147 8.73 9.36 16.46
CA SER A 147 8.78 10.74 16.94
C SER A 147 7.64 11.57 16.32
N LYS A 148 6.92 12.34 17.14
CA LYS A 148 5.80 13.17 16.68
C LYS A 148 6.29 14.25 15.70
N SER A 149 7.41 14.90 16.01
CA SER A 149 8.03 15.91 15.13
C SER A 149 8.45 15.28 13.80
N TYR A 150 9.05 14.09 13.85
CA TYR A 150 9.43 13.36 12.64
C TYR A 150 8.19 12.94 11.83
N PHE A 151 7.15 12.41 12.47
CA PHE A 151 5.88 12.04 11.83
C PHE A 151 5.25 13.22 11.07
N GLU A 152 5.26 14.41 11.66
CA GLU A 152 4.78 15.64 11.02
C GLU A 152 5.71 16.07 9.88
N HIS A 153 7.03 16.05 10.10
CA HIS A 153 8.04 16.42 9.11
C HIS A 153 7.98 15.57 7.84
N ILE A 154 7.83 14.25 7.97
CA ILE A 154 7.69 13.33 6.83
C ILE A 154 6.28 13.36 6.21
N GLY A 155 5.41 14.28 6.62
CA GLY A 155 4.09 14.47 6.02
C GLY A 155 3.05 13.44 6.45
N THR A 156 3.09 12.99 7.70
CA THR A 156 2.08 12.14 8.38
C THR A 156 1.60 10.95 7.55
N TYR A 157 0.32 10.90 7.17
CA TYR A 157 -0.25 9.99 6.18
C TYR A 157 -0.82 10.80 5.00
N ASP A 158 -0.98 10.15 3.85
CA ASP A 158 -1.82 10.69 2.77
C ASP A 158 -3.29 10.73 3.21
N ASN A 159 -3.78 11.92 3.56
CA ASN A 159 -5.11 12.14 4.10
C ASN A 159 -6.26 11.89 3.09
N GLN A 160 -5.93 11.66 1.82
CA GLN A 160 -6.87 11.28 0.76
C GLN A 160 -6.94 9.76 0.54
N MET A 161 -6.20 8.96 1.32
CA MET A 161 -6.42 7.53 1.40
C MET A 161 -7.63 7.24 2.27
N GLU A 162 -8.51 6.37 1.79
CA GLU A 162 -9.80 6.11 2.44
C GLU A 162 -9.80 4.76 3.15
N ILE A 163 -10.54 4.67 4.27
CA ILE A 163 -10.84 3.42 5.01
C ILE A 163 -9.60 2.69 5.54
N TRP A 164 -8.93 1.90 4.70
CA TRP A 164 -7.82 1.03 5.05
C TRP A 164 -7.15 0.47 3.78
N GLY A 165 -5.86 0.20 3.84
CA GLY A 165 -5.11 -0.54 2.84
C GLY A 165 -4.14 0.35 2.06
N GLY A 166 -2.89 -0.10 1.96
CA GLY A 166 -1.81 0.57 1.22
C GLY A 166 -1.04 1.62 2.04
N GLU A 167 -1.59 2.15 3.13
CA GLU A 167 -0.95 3.21 3.92
C GLU A 167 0.35 2.75 4.58
N ASN A 168 0.41 1.48 4.97
CA ASN A 168 1.61 0.89 5.57
C ASN A 168 2.74 0.76 4.54
N VAL A 169 2.42 0.37 3.31
CA VAL A 169 3.41 0.29 2.21
C VAL A 169 3.83 1.69 1.76
N GLU A 170 2.89 2.64 1.65
CA GLU A 170 3.18 4.05 1.33
C GLU A 170 4.15 4.66 2.34
N MET A 171 3.86 4.52 3.63
CA MET A 171 4.71 5.05 4.69
C MET A 171 6.07 4.37 4.71
N SER A 172 6.13 3.06 4.43
CA SER A 172 7.39 2.33 4.34
C SER A 172 8.30 2.90 3.24
N PHE A 173 7.75 3.09 2.03
CA PHE A 173 8.49 3.65 0.90
C PHE A 173 8.93 5.08 1.16
N ARG A 174 8.05 5.89 1.75
CA ARG A 174 8.34 7.28 2.09
C ARG A 174 9.43 7.41 3.14
N VAL A 175 9.34 6.68 4.25
CA VAL A 175 10.35 6.72 5.33
C VAL A 175 11.73 6.40 4.76
N TRP A 176 11.87 5.29 4.04
CA TRP A 176 13.16 4.88 3.46
C TRP A 176 13.68 5.86 2.40
N GLN A 177 12.83 6.25 1.44
CA GLN A 177 13.27 7.13 0.36
C GLN A 177 13.61 8.54 0.85
N CYS A 178 12.95 9.03 1.90
CA CYS A 178 13.15 10.36 2.45
C CYS A 178 14.16 10.39 3.62
N GLY A 179 15.00 9.35 3.76
CA GLY A 179 16.18 9.36 4.63
C GLY A 179 16.00 8.79 6.03
N GLY A 180 14.80 8.33 6.39
CA GLY A 180 14.56 7.62 7.65
C GLY A 180 14.87 6.12 7.57
N GLN A 181 14.56 5.41 8.65
CA GLN A 181 14.73 3.96 8.73
C GLN A 181 13.48 3.30 9.30
N LEU A 182 13.16 2.12 8.78
CA LEU A 182 12.05 1.30 9.26
C LEU A 182 12.62 0.05 9.92
N GLU A 183 12.37 -0.10 11.22
CA GLU A 183 13.03 -1.10 12.05
C GLU A 183 12.01 -1.92 12.85
N ILE A 184 12.26 -3.21 13.01
CA ILE A 184 11.55 -4.08 13.97
C ILE A 184 12.47 -4.29 15.16
N ILE A 185 11.97 -4.05 16.38
CA ILE A 185 12.73 -4.20 17.63
C ILE A 185 12.36 -5.54 18.27
N PRO A 186 13.25 -6.57 18.22
CA PRO A 186 12.91 -7.92 18.66
C PRO A 186 12.58 -8.04 20.15
N CYS A 187 13.23 -7.22 20.98
CA CYS A 187 12.98 -7.14 22.42
C CYS A 187 11.59 -6.60 22.76
N SER A 188 11.00 -5.80 21.86
CA SER A 188 9.65 -5.29 22.02
C SER A 188 8.66 -6.32 21.47
N VAL A 189 7.82 -6.91 22.31
CA VAL A 189 6.86 -7.94 21.87
C VAL A 189 5.44 -7.49 22.18
N VAL A 190 4.60 -7.52 21.15
CA VAL A 190 3.16 -7.23 21.28
C VAL A 190 2.37 -8.29 20.53
N GLY A 191 1.42 -8.91 21.23
CA GLY A 191 0.49 -9.85 20.63
C GLY A 191 -0.62 -9.13 19.88
N HIS A 192 -1.05 -9.71 18.77
CA HIS A 192 -2.12 -9.19 17.93
C HIS A 192 -3.05 -10.33 17.48
N VAL A 193 -4.37 -10.10 17.55
CA VAL A 193 -5.37 -11.06 17.07
C VAL A 193 -5.50 -10.98 15.54
N PHE A 194 -4.83 -11.89 14.83
CA PHE A 194 -4.92 -11.96 13.37
C PHE A 194 -6.24 -12.59 12.91
N ARG A 195 -6.90 -11.96 11.95
CA ARG A 195 -8.17 -12.42 11.38
C ARG A 195 -7.96 -12.89 9.94
N THR A 196 -8.70 -13.91 9.52
CA THR A 196 -8.67 -14.42 8.14
C THR A 196 -9.50 -13.58 7.16
N LYS A 197 -10.48 -12.83 7.67
CA LYS A 197 -11.33 -11.92 6.90
C LYS A 197 -11.44 -10.57 7.60
N SER A 198 -11.47 -9.49 6.83
CA SER A 198 -11.71 -8.16 7.38
C SER A 198 -13.11 -8.12 8.01
N PRO A 199 -13.25 -7.67 9.27
CA PRO A 199 -14.54 -7.51 9.93
C PRO A 199 -15.28 -6.24 9.48
N HIS A 200 -14.67 -5.44 8.59
CA HIS A 200 -15.15 -4.11 8.25
C HIS A 200 -15.92 -4.09 6.93
N THR A 201 -17.02 -3.33 6.93
CA THR A 201 -17.73 -2.99 5.69
C THR A 201 -16.95 -1.93 4.91
N PHE A 202 -17.02 -2.00 3.58
CA PHE A 202 -16.42 -1.02 2.67
C PHE A 202 -17.55 -0.25 1.97
N PRO A 203 -17.95 0.94 2.45
CA PRO A 203 -19.12 1.67 1.97
C PRO A 203 -19.06 2.01 0.47
N LYS A 204 -17.85 2.15 -0.08
CA LYS A 204 -17.58 2.41 -1.50
C LYS A 204 -17.01 1.18 -2.24
N GLY A 205 -17.12 -0.02 -1.65
CA GLY A 205 -16.56 -1.26 -2.17
C GLY A 205 -15.04 -1.42 -1.96
N ILE A 206 -14.51 -2.57 -2.35
CA ILE A 206 -13.08 -2.93 -2.22
C ILE A 206 -12.15 -2.09 -3.11
N ASN A 207 -12.72 -1.38 -4.09
CA ASN A 207 -12.02 -0.46 -5.00
C ASN A 207 -11.22 0.61 -4.25
N VAL A 208 -11.60 0.92 -3.01
CA VAL A 208 -10.87 1.84 -2.13
C VAL A 208 -9.42 1.41 -1.92
N ILE A 209 -9.16 0.10 -1.75
CA ILE A 209 -7.81 -0.43 -1.54
C ILE A 209 -6.98 -0.20 -2.81
N ALA A 210 -7.53 -0.56 -3.97
CA ALA A 210 -6.86 -0.34 -5.27
C ALA A 210 -6.59 1.15 -5.50
N ARG A 211 -7.53 2.03 -5.14
CA ARG A 211 -7.35 3.48 -5.23
C ARG A 211 -6.18 3.96 -4.37
N ASN A 212 -6.09 3.53 -3.11
CA ASN A 212 -4.99 3.88 -2.22
C ASN A 212 -3.63 3.36 -2.75
N GLN A 213 -3.62 2.15 -3.30
CA GLN A 213 -2.43 1.56 -3.94
C GLN A 213 -2.00 2.31 -5.21
N VAL A 214 -2.93 2.81 -6.02
CA VAL A 214 -2.59 3.67 -7.17
C VAL A 214 -1.95 4.97 -6.70
N ARG A 215 -2.49 5.61 -5.64
CA ARG A 215 -1.92 6.84 -5.08
C ARG A 215 -0.47 6.65 -4.62
N LEU A 216 -0.19 5.58 -3.88
CA LEU A 216 1.19 5.32 -3.43
C LEU A 216 2.11 4.95 -4.61
N ALA A 217 1.61 4.23 -5.61
CA ALA A 217 2.40 3.83 -6.77
C ALA A 217 2.79 5.04 -7.63
N GLU A 218 1.84 5.94 -7.87
CA GLU A 218 2.08 7.18 -8.61
C GLU A 218 3.10 8.10 -7.94
N VAL A 219 3.10 8.17 -6.61
CA VAL A 219 4.01 9.05 -5.87
C VAL A 219 5.38 8.42 -5.65
N TRP A 220 5.47 7.12 -5.35
CA TRP A 220 6.68 6.53 -4.77
C TRP A 220 7.38 5.47 -5.62
N MET A 221 6.77 4.93 -6.68
CA MET A 221 7.32 3.78 -7.41
C MET A 221 7.97 4.11 -8.76
N ASP A 222 7.97 5.38 -9.17
CA ASP A 222 8.55 5.82 -10.45
C ASP A 222 8.08 4.93 -11.62
N GLY A 223 8.99 4.46 -12.49
CA GLY A 223 8.67 3.56 -13.59
C GLY A 223 8.24 2.13 -13.17
N TYR A 224 8.46 1.73 -11.92
CA TYR A 224 8.10 0.39 -11.43
C TYR A 224 6.60 0.24 -11.16
N LYS A 225 5.84 1.34 -11.12
CA LYS A 225 4.37 1.30 -11.03
C LYS A 225 3.72 0.51 -12.17
N GLU A 226 4.37 0.45 -13.34
CA GLU A 226 3.92 -0.36 -14.47
C GLU A 226 3.92 -1.87 -14.18
N ILE A 227 4.81 -2.34 -13.30
CA ILE A 227 4.83 -3.74 -12.84
C ILE A 227 3.56 -4.05 -12.04
N PHE A 228 3.12 -3.09 -11.21
CA PHE A 228 1.89 -3.17 -10.43
C PHE A 228 0.64 -3.07 -11.32
N TYR A 229 0.56 -2.08 -12.21
CA TYR A 229 -0.58 -1.90 -13.11
C TYR A 229 -0.83 -3.10 -14.01
N ARG A 230 0.22 -3.77 -14.49
CA ARG A 230 0.03 -5.01 -15.27
C ARG A 230 -0.67 -6.11 -14.46
N ARG A 231 -0.41 -6.22 -13.16
CA ARG A 231 -0.94 -7.28 -12.30
C ARG A 231 -2.33 -6.96 -11.74
N ASN A 232 -2.68 -5.69 -11.67
CA ASN A 232 -3.96 -5.22 -11.17
C ASN A 232 -4.63 -4.34 -12.24
N LEU A 233 -5.50 -4.95 -13.04
CA LEU A 233 -6.16 -4.27 -14.15
C LEU A 233 -7.12 -3.18 -13.70
N GLN A 234 -7.70 -3.31 -12.51
CA GLN A 234 -8.50 -2.26 -11.91
C GLN A 234 -7.63 -1.03 -11.58
N ALA A 235 -6.46 -1.24 -10.99
CA ALA A 235 -5.49 -0.16 -10.74
C ALA A 235 -5.00 0.47 -12.06
N ALA A 236 -4.73 -0.35 -13.08
CA ALA A 236 -4.38 0.15 -14.41
C ALA A 236 -5.50 1.01 -15.01
N GLN A 237 -6.76 0.62 -14.87
CA GLN A 237 -7.90 1.40 -15.35
C GLN A 237 -8.04 2.74 -14.60
N MET A 238 -7.71 2.76 -13.31
CA MET A 238 -7.71 4.00 -12.52
C MET A 238 -6.58 4.96 -12.94
N ALA A 239 -5.44 4.41 -13.39
CA ALA A 239 -4.25 5.17 -13.75
C ALA A 239 -4.14 5.54 -15.24
N ARG A 240 -4.66 4.71 -16.14
CA ARG A 240 -4.57 4.90 -17.59
C ARG A 240 -5.51 6.00 -18.07
N GLU A 241 -4.93 6.95 -18.78
CA GLU A 241 -5.62 7.89 -19.64
C GLU A 241 -5.75 7.24 -21.03
N TYR A 242 -6.96 7.03 -21.53
CA TYR A 242 -7.19 6.46 -22.88
C TYR A 242 -7.06 7.50 -24.00
N PHE A 243 -6.78 8.76 -23.67
CA PHE A 243 -6.75 9.89 -24.59
C PHE A 243 -5.68 10.90 -24.14
N GLU A 244 -4.94 11.49 -25.09
CA GLU A 244 -4.06 12.62 -24.79
C GLU A 244 -4.89 13.88 -24.60
N TYR A 245 -4.82 14.49 -23.42
CA TYR A 245 -5.44 15.78 -23.13
C TYR A 245 -4.43 16.90 -23.37
N THR A 246 -4.74 17.82 -24.28
CA THR A 246 -3.80 18.92 -24.57
C THR A 246 -4.06 20.15 -23.69
N THR A 247 -3.12 21.10 -23.70
CA THR A 247 -3.27 22.40 -23.02
C THR A 247 -4.45 23.23 -23.52
N GLN A 248 -5.07 22.84 -24.64
CA GLN A 248 -6.23 23.48 -25.25
C GLN A 248 -7.56 22.76 -24.93
N ARG A 249 -7.55 21.77 -24.04
CA ARG A 249 -8.74 21.04 -23.57
C ARG A 249 -9.41 20.10 -24.59
N ASP A 250 -8.70 19.65 -25.62
CA ASP A 250 -9.12 18.59 -26.55
C ASP A 250 -8.55 17.21 -26.17
N LEU A 251 -9.28 16.13 -26.50
CA LEU A 251 -8.88 14.72 -26.29
C LEU A 251 -8.49 14.07 -27.62
N ARG A 252 -7.23 13.62 -27.75
CA ARG A 252 -6.69 13.00 -28.97
C ARG A 252 -6.47 11.50 -28.80
N HIS A 253 -6.94 10.72 -29.77
CA HIS A 253 -6.82 9.25 -29.75
C HIS A 253 -5.70 8.72 -30.66
N ASN A 254 -5.16 9.55 -31.56
CA ASN A 254 -4.06 9.19 -32.46
C ASN A 254 -3.43 10.45 -33.08
N ILE A 255 -2.25 10.88 -32.59
CA ILE A 255 -1.55 12.07 -33.09
C ILE A 255 -1.25 11.99 -34.60
N ALA A 256 -0.98 10.79 -35.13
CA ALA A 256 -0.65 10.60 -36.54
C ALA A 256 -1.87 10.77 -37.47
N LYS A 257 -3.10 10.62 -36.96
CA LYS A 257 -4.34 10.75 -37.74
C LYS A 257 -5.16 12.00 -37.37
N GLN A 258 -4.71 12.80 -36.40
CA GLN A 258 -5.40 14.00 -35.89
C GLN A 258 -6.91 13.74 -35.61
N LEU A 259 -7.21 12.68 -34.87
CA LEU A 259 -8.59 12.35 -34.50
C LEU A 259 -8.92 12.83 -33.07
N CYS A 260 -10.01 13.58 -32.94
CA CYS A 260 -10.56 14.11 -31.71
C CYS A 260 -11.90 13.45 -31.34
N LEU A 261 -12.24 13.50 -30.06
CA LEU A 261 -13.53 13.05 -29.54
C LEU A 261 -14.55 14.19 -29.66
N HIS A 262 -15.69 13.93 -30.31
CA HIS A 262 -16.79 14.89 -30.45
C HIS A 262 -18.02 14.41 -29.70
N ALA A 263 -18.64 15.33 -28.96
CA ALA A 263 -19.91 15.12 -28.27
C ALA A 263 -21.09 15.63 -29.11
N SER A 264 -22.12 14.81 -29.33
CA SER A 264 -23.39 15.24 -29.93
C SER A 264 -24.55 14.55 -29.23
N ALA A 265 -25.46 15.33 -28.64
CA ALA A 265 -26.68 14.92 -27.92
C ALA A 265 -26.89 13.40 -27.74
N GLY A 266 -26.15 12.80 -26.80
CA GLY A 266 -26.29 11.38 -26.41
C GLY A 266 -25.38 10.38 -27.15
N THR A 267 -24.54 10.84 -28.06
CA THR A 267 -23.60 10.00 -28.84
C THR A 267 -22.18 10.58 -28.81
N LEU A 268 -21.20 9.68 -28.83
CA LEU A 268 -19.77 9.98 -28.92
C LEU A 268 -19.25 9.51 -30.27
N GLY A 269 -18.41 10.33 -30.92
CA GLY A 269 -17.78 9.97 -32.19
C GLY A 269 -16.33 10.41 -32.28
N LEU A 270 -15.48 9.56 -32.86
CA LEU A 270 -14.13 9.93 -33.27
C LEU A 270 -14.18 10.54 -34.66
N ARG A 271 -13.73 11.79 -34.80
CA ARG A 271 -13.67 12.51 -36.08
C ARG A 271 -12.35 13.27 -36.19
N SER A 272 -12.04 13.81 -37.36
CA SER A 272 -10.87 14.68 -37.53
C SER A 272 -11.00 15.92 -36.64
N CYS A 273 -9.96 16.24 -35.89
CA CYS A 273 -9.89 17.43 -35.05
C CYS A 273 -10.09 18.69 -35.90
N HIS A 274 -10.93 19.62 -35.45
CA HIS A 274 -11.02 20.93 -36.12
C HIS A 274 -9.81 21.82 -35.80
N PHE A 275 -9.10 21.54 -34.71
CA PHE A 275 -7.88 22.25 -34.33
C PHE A 275 -6.62 21.60 -34.94
N THR A 276 -5.98 22.29 -35.89
CA THR A 276 -4.74 21.83 -36.57
C THR A 276 -3.55 22.78 -36.46
N GLY A 277 -3.64 23.89 -35.70
CA GLY A 277 -2.53 24.84 -35.57
C GLY A 277 -2.80 26.13 -34.79
N LYS A 278 -1.86 27.08 -34.85
CA LYS A 278 -1.74 28.24 -33.94
C LYS A 278 -2.87 29.30 -33.98
N ASN A 279 -3.89 29.17 -34.84
CA ASN A 279 -4.94 30.19 -35.01
C ASN A 279 -6.40 29.67 -34.97
N SER A 280 -6.64 28.48 -34.40
CA SER A 280 -8.00 27.92 -34.25
C SER A 280 -8.44 27.86 -32.78
N GLN A 281 -9.74 27.97 -32.51
CA GLN A 281 -10.33 27.71 -31.17
C GLN A 281 -10.95 26.31 -31.16
N VAL A 282 -10.88 25.62 -30.02
CA VAL A 282 -11.51 24.30 -29.85
C VAL A 282 -13.04 24.50 -29.77
N PRO A 283 -13.83 23.87 -30.67
CA PRO A 283 -15.28 23.91 -30.60
C PRO A 283 -15.80 23.31 -29.29
N LYS A 284 -16.96 23.77 -28.80
CA LYS A 284 -17.53 23.28 -27.52
C LYS A 284 -17.84 21.78 -27.50
N ASP A 285 -18.10 21.18 -28.66
CA ASP A 285 -18.31 19.73 -28.81
C ASP A 285 -17.00 18.93 -28.78
N GLU A 286 -15.85 19.60 -28.89
CA GLU A 286 -14.49 19.07 -28.72
C GLU A 286 -13.82 19.55 -27.41
N GLU A 287 -14.43 20.48 -26.67
CA GLU A 287 -13.93 20.98 -25.39
C GLU A 287 -14.36 20.00 -24.29
N TRP A 288 -13.39 19.37 -23.66
CA TRP A 288 -13.61 18.43 -22.57
C TRP A 288 -13.10 19.01 -21.26
N GLU A 289 -13.94 19.01 -20.24
CA GLU A 289 -13.50 19.27 -18.87
C GLU A 289 -13.00 17.96 -18.27
N PHE A 290 -11.72 17.93 -17.89
CA PHE A 290 -11.12 16.76 -17.27
C PHE A 290 -11.72 16.56 -15.88
N THR A 291 -12.52 15.50 -15.71
CA THR A 291 -12.86 15.03 -14.37
C THR A 291 -11.64 14.26 -13.85
N GLN A 292 -11.13 14.65 -12.68
CA GLN A 292 -9.88 14.14 -12.07
C GLN A 292 -9.67 12.63 -12.26
N LYS A 293 -8.41 12.20 -12.40
CA LYS A 293 -8.04 10.77 -12.32
C LYS A 293 -8.75 10.16 -11.13
N SER A 294 -9.33 8.96 -11.29
CA SER A 294 -10.20 8.35 -10.27
C SER A 294 -9.53 8.11 -8.90
N PHE A 295 -8.20 8.18 -8.86
CA PHE A 295 -7.42 8.13 -7.62
C PHE A 295 -7.23 9.49 -6.90
N GLY A 296 -7.81 10.57 -7.42
CA GLY A 296 -7.78 11.92 -6.84
C GLY A 296 -6.45 12.65 -7.00
N ASP A 297 -6.38 13.88 -6.49
CA ASP A 297 -5.18 14.72 -6.53
C ASP A 297 -4.07 14.18 -5.60
N ILE A 298 -2.83 14.18 -6.09
CA ILE A 298 -1.62 13.75 -5.38
C ILE A 298 -0.55 14.86 -5.32
N SER A 299 -0.87 16.08 -5.74
CA SER A 299 0.06 17.20 -5.86
C SER A 299 0.81 17.49 -4.56
N GLU A 300 0.11 17.50 -3.42
CA GLU A 300 0.73 17.70 -2.11
C GLU A 300 1.76 16.61 -1.76
N ARG A 301 1.51 15.36 -2.18
CA ARG A 301 2.39 14.21 -1.93
C ARG A 301 3.64 14.26 -2.82
N LEU A 302 3.48 14.70 -4.07
CA LEU A 302 4.59 14.93 -4.99
C LEU A 302 5.48 16.09 -4.50
N GLN A 303 4.88 17.21 -4.10
CA GLN A 303 5.61 18.35 -3.52
C GLN A 303 6.33 17.98 -2.22
N LEU A 304 5.73 17.12 -1.37
CA LEU A 304 6.39 16.58 -0.19
C LEU A 304 7.64 15.78 -0.58
N ARG A 305 7.52 14.87 -1.55
CA ARG A 305 8.64 14.05 -2.05
C ARG A 305 9.79 14.91 -2.58
N GLU A 306 9.46 15.97 -3.31
CA GLU A 306 10.43 16.92 -3.84
C GLU A 306 11.10 17.74 -2.73
N ARG A 307 10.30 18.32 -1.81
CA ARG A 307 10.79 19.16 -0.71
C ARG A 307 11.75 18.42 0.22
N LEU A 308 11.48 17.14 0.49
CA LEU A 308 12.33 16.28 1.31
C LEU A 308 13.51 15.68 0.53
N ASN A 309 13.64 16.01 -0.76
CA ASN A 309 14.67 15.49 -1.66
C ASN A 309 14.78 13.95 -1.60
N CYS A 310 13.63 13.28 -1.62
CA CYS A 310 13.58 11.84 -1.44
C CYS A 310 14.22 11.11 -2.62
N ARG A 311 14.89 9.99 -2.32
CA ARG A 311 15.51 9.10 -3.29
C ARG A 311 14.45 8.42 -4.16
N ASN A 312 14.88 7.88 -5.30
CA ASN A 312 14.01 7.18 -6.23
C ASN A 312 13.78 5.71 -5.83
N PHE A 313 12.83 5.06 -6.48
CA PHE A 313 12.46 3.69 -6.16
C PHE A 313 13.53 2.67 -6.56
N SER A 314 14.33 2.96 -7.60
CA SER A 314 15.50 2.13 -7.92
C SER A 314 16.48 2.11 -6.73
N TRP A 315 16.77 3.26 -6.13
CA TRP A 315 17.61 3.33 -4.94
C TRP A 315 17.03 2.50 -3.79
N PHE A 316 15.71 2.54 -3.57
CA PHE A 316 15.06 1.71 -2.56
C PHE A 316 15.27 0.22 -2.82
N LEU A 317 15.07 -0.25 -4.06
CA LEU A 317 15.30 -1.65 -4.42
C LEU A 317 16.77 -2.03 -4.28
N ASP A 318 17.71 -1.20 -4.72
CA ASP A 318 19.13 -1.52 -4.70
C ASP A 318 19.74 -1.52 -3.28
N ASN A 319 19.24 -0.64 -2.39
CA ASN A 319 19.87 -0.39 -1.10
C ASN A 319 19.10 -0.98 0.09
N ILE A 320 17.77 -0.96 0.02
CA ILE A 320 16.91 -1.41 1.11
C ILE A 320 16.46 -2.85 0.87
N TYR A 321 15.99 -3.16 -0.33
CA TYR A 321 15.43 -4.47 -0.66
C TYR A 321 16.03 -5.15 -1.91
N PRO A 322 17.35 -5.38 -1.95
CA PRO A 322 18.04 -5.99 -3.09
C PRO A 322 17.67 -7.46 -3.29
N GLU A 323 17.07 -8.10 -2.29
CA GLU A 323 16.58 -9.48 -2.37
C GLU A 323 15.25 -9.60 -3.15
N MET A 324 14.55 -8.49 -3.39
CA MET A 324 13.27 -8.50 -4.08
C MET A 324 13.45 -8.91 -5.54
N PHE A 325 12.71 -9.95 -5.96
CA PHE A 325 12.63 -10.29 -7.37
C PHE A 325 11.90 -9.17 -8.13
N VAL A 326 12.57 -8.56 -9.11
CA VAL A 326 12.01 -7.49 -9.96
C VAL A 326 11.67 -8.05 -11.36
N PRO A 327 10.38 -8.17 -11.72
CA PRO A 327 9.95 -8.55 -13.06
C PRO A 327 10.40 -7.53 -14.11
N ASP A 328 10.57 -7.98 -15.37
CA ASP A 328 10.96 -7.07 -16.45
C ASP A 328 10.01 -5.87 -16.55
N LEU A 329 10.55 -4.65 -16.60
CA LEU A 329 9.77 -3.43 -16.81
C LEU A 329 9.05 -3.44 -18.17
N LYS A 330 9.57 -4.15 -19.17
CA LYS A 330 9.00 -4.28 -20.52
C LYS A 330 9.08 -5.74 -21.01
N PRO A 331 8.18 -6.63 -20.56
CA PRO A 331 8.14 -8.02 -21.00
C PRO A 331 7.74 -8.11 -22.47
N THR A 332 8.19 -9.17 -23.15
CA THR A 332 7.79 -9.45 -24.53
C THR A 332 6.30 -9.81 -24.61
N PHE A 333 5.81 -10.61 -23.64
CA PHE A 333 4.39 -10.89 -23.49
C PHE A 333 4.00 -10.89 -22.00
N PHE A 334 2.81 -10.37 -21.72
CA PHE A 334 2.18 -10.42 -20.41
C PHE A 334 0.67 -10.55 -20.59
N GLY A 335 0.04 -11.54 -19.92
CA GLY A 335 -1.41 -11.73 -20.00
C GLY A 335 -1.87 -13.10 -19.50
N ALA A 336 -3.18 -13.34 -19.55
CA ALA A 336 -3.77 -14.63 -19.22
C ALA A 336 -3.55 -15.65 -20.35
N LEU A 337 -3.30 -16.91 -20.00
CA LEU A 337 -3.18 -18.02 -20.95
C LEU A 337 -4.50 -18.77 -21.02
N LYS A 338 -5.26 -18.54 -22.10
CA LYS A 338 -6.54 -19.21 -22.36
C LYS A 338 -6.33 -20.53 -23.10
N ASN A 339 -6.89 -21.61 -22.58
CA ASN A 339 -6.97 -22.88 -23.29
C ASN A 339 -8.19 -22.89 -24.22
N LEU A 340 -7.98 -23.12 -25.51
CA LEU A 340 -9.04 -23.07 -26.52
C LEU A 340 -9.99 -24.29 -26.48
N GLY A 341 -9.54 -25.43 -25.94
CA GLY A 341 -10.35 -26.65 -25.89
C GLY A 341 -11.39 -26.66 -24.78
N VAL A 342 -11.07 -26.06 -23.63
CA VAL A 342 -11.96 -26.01 -22.45
C VAL A 342 -12.53 -24.63 -22.14
N ASP A 343 -12.13 -23.59 -22.89
CA ASP A 343 -12.56 -22.20 -22.67
C ASP A 343 -12.21 -21.61 -21.28
N HIS A 344 -11.18 -22.15 -20.64
CA HIS A 344 -10.70 -21.72 -19.31
C HIS A 344 -9.28 -21.15 -19.38
N CYS A 345 -8.91 -20.34 -18.39
CA CYS A 345 -7.58 -19.78 -18.25
C CYS A 345 -6.76 -20.59 -17.26
N LEU A 346 -5.44 -20.66 -17.51
CA LEU A 346 -4.49 -21.14 -16.51
C LEU A 346 -4.54 -20.23 -15.28
N ASP A 347 -4.65 -20.84 -14.11
CA ASP A 347 -4.75 -20.13 -12.83
C ASP A 347 -3.86 -20.83 -11.79
N VAL A 348 -3.16 -20.04 -10.97
CA VAL A 348 -2.26 -20.58 -9.94
C VAL A 348 -3.00 -21.24 -8.77
N GLY A 349 -4.29 -20.95 -8.60
CA GLY A 349 -5.08 -21.41 -7.47
C GLY A 349 -4.72 -20.70 -6.16
N GLU A 350 -5.51 -20.95 -5.13
CA GLU A 350 -5.30 -20.32 -3.82
C GLU A 350 -4.09 -20.89 -3.09
N ASN A 351 -3.29 -20.01 -2.46
CA ASN A 351 -2.17 -20.37 -1.61
C ASN A 351 -1.15 -21.32 -2.28
N ASN A 352 -0.86 -21.08 -3.56
CA ASN A 352 0.17 -21.80 -4.30
C ASN A 352 1.52 -21.05 -4.22
N ASN A 353 2.44 -21.59 -3.43
CA ASN A 353 3.79 -21.07 -3.20
C ASN A 353 4.87 -21.98 -3.84
N GLY A 354 4.49 -22.78 -4.83
CA GLY A 354 5.33 -23.83 -5.41
C GLY A 354 4.97 -25.22 -4.87
N GLY A 355 5.06 -26.24 -5.72
CA GLY A 355 4.81 -27.65 -5.37
C GLY A 355 3.34 -28.11 -5.43
N LYS A 356 2.38 -27.22 -5.68
CA LYS A 356 0.98 -27.58 -5.96
C LYS A 356 0.67 -27.55 -7.46
N PRO A 357 -0.22 -28.43 -7.95
CA PRO A 357 -0.66 -28.37 -9.34
C PRO A 357 -1.38 -27.04 -9.62
N LEU A 358 -1.20 -26.57 -10.86
CA LEU A 358 -1.97 -25.46 -11.42
C LEU A 358 -3.41 -25.92 -11.71
N ILE A 359 -4.34 -24.97 -11.77
CA ILE A 359 -5.74 -25.26 -12.12
C ILE A 359 -6.15 -24.53 -13.40
N LEU A 360 -7.25 -25.00 -13.97
CA LEU A 360 -7.99 -24.26 -15.00
C LEU A 360 -9.18 -23.59 -14.32
N TYR A 361 -9.33 -22.28 -14.53
CA TYR A 361 -10.40 -21.49 -13.94
C TYR A 361 -11.04 -20.56 -14.98
N ALA A 362 -12.25 -20.09 -14.71
CA ALA A 362 -12.95 -19.17 -15.61
C ALA A 362 -12.08 -17.93 -15.86
N CYS A 363 -11.89 -17.58 -17.14
CA CYS A 363 -11.11 -16.39 -17.52
C CYS A 363 -11.82 -15.13 -17.03
N HIS A 364 -11.32 -14.49 -15.96
CA HIS A 364 -11.99 -13.34 -15.35
C HIS A 364 -11.35 -12.00 -15.72
N GLY A 365 -10.12 -12.00 -16.26
CA GLY A 365 -9.49 -10.77 -16.74
C GLY A 365 -9.28 -9.69 -15.66
N LEU A 366 -9.11 -10.10 -14.40
CA LEU A 366 -8.92 -9.18 -13.25
C LEU A 366 -7.45 -9.04 -12.84
N GLY A 367 -6.55 -9.82 -13.45
CA GLY A 367 -5.17 -9.94 -12.98
C GLY A 367 -5.03 -11.01 -11.89
N GLY A 368 -4.16 -10.76 -10.91
CA GLY A 368 -3.99 -11.66 -9.76
C GLY A 368 -3.36 -13.02 -10.12
N ASN A 369 -4.16 -14.09 -10.10
CA ASN A 369 -3.70 -15.47 -10.24
C ASN A 369 -3.56 -15.97 -11.69
N GLN A 370 -4.11 -15.24 -12.66
CA GLN A 370 -4.14 -15.64 -14.09
C GLN A 370 -3.01 -15.07 -14.97
N PRO A 371 -2.41 -13.90 -14.70
CA PRO A 371 -1.37 -13.36 -15.57
C PRO A 371 -0.06 -14.15 -15.56
N CYS A 372 0.46 -14.42 -16.75
CA CYS A 372 1.79 -14.99 -17.00
C CYS A 372 2.67 -13.97 -17.76
N GLN A 373 3.99 -14.06 -17.59
CA GLN A 373 4.97 -13.24 -18.29
C GLN A 373 5.95 -14.13 -19.08
N LEU A 374 6.27 -13.73 -20.32
CA LEU A 374 7.34 -14.33 -21.13
C LEU A 374 8.49 -13.32 -21.30
N ALA A 375 9.69 -13.73 -20.85
CA ALA A 375 10.93 -12.99 -21.05
C ALA A 375 11.58 -13.36 -22.39
N GLY A 376 12.22 -12.40 -23.06
CA GLY A 376 12.70 -12.51 -24.45
C GLY A 376 13.85 -13.50 -24.76
N ARG A 377 14.25 -14.37 -23.82
CA ARG A 377 15.14 -15.51 -24.13
C ARG A 377 14.25 -16.71 -24.47
N ARG A 378 14.63 -17.51 -25.48
CA ARG A 378 13.93 -18.70 -26.04
C ARG A 378 13.71 -19.86 -25.04
N SER A 379 13.27 -19.53 -23.85
CA SER A 379 12.86 -20.37 -22.75
C SER A 379 11.60 -19.71 -22.25
N ALA A 380 10.44 -20.31 -22.54
CA ALA A 380 9.20 -19.94 -21.88
C ALA A 380 9.38 -20.22 -20.38
N LYS A 381 9.97 -19.28 -19.64
CA LYS A 381 9.82 -19.24 -18.19
C LYS A 381 8.39 -18.80 -17.97
N LEU A 382 7.48 -19.74 -17.77
CA LEU A 382 6.24 -19.45 -17.08
C LEU A 382 6.66 -18.92 -15.70
N LEU A 383 6.68 -17.60 -15.55
CA LEU A 383 6.88 -16.93 -14.27
C LEU A 383 5.61 -17.11 -13.43
N ILE A 384 5.40 -18.33 -12.97
CA ILE A 384 4.44 -18.66 -11.94
C ILE A 384 5.14 -18.42 -10.60
N ARG A 385 4.44 -17.75 -9.68
CA ARG A 385 4.85 -17.47 -8.29
C ARG A 385 5.72 -18.58 -7.67
N GLY A 386 6.78 -18.18 -6.96
CA GLY A 386 7.36 -18.97 -5.85
C GLY A 386 8.65 -19.74 -6.13
N VAL A 387 9.69 -19.09 -6.66
CA VAL A 387 11.09 -19.46 -6.35
C VAL A 387 11.83 -18.22 -5.93
#